data_AF-A0A420ZCA8-F1
#
_entry.id   AF-A0A420ZCA8-F1
#
_cell.length_a   1.000
_cell.length_b   1.000
_cell.length_c   1.000
_cell.angle_alpha   90.00
_cell.angle_beta   90.00
_cell.angle_gamma   90.00
#
_symmetry.space_group_name_H-M   'P 1'
#
loop_
_entity.id
_entity.type
_entity.pdbx_description
1 polymer ?
#
loop_
_entity_poly.entity_id
_entity_poly.type
_entity_poly.pdbx_seq_one_letter_code
_entity_poly.pdbx_strand_id
1 'polypeptide(L)'
;MRTKKSFLGGVIAILTVSVSVVGGCGGPRPTESVLPTPSSPLVTPVQFESPLQVPDEVPGPAFAIDRPLEAGATRVTGQGPVGIPIVVVDVTLTGRELGQGFIDDSGHFDIELSEPLESGHRIGLMAGTAHPMSAEEIETYMAQLDRWKGEGARNLPYIGMLFDTVLVED
;
A
#
# COMPACT_ATOMS: atom_id res chain seq x y z
N MET A 1 -25.93 20.33 -44.68
CA MET A 1 -26.98 21.36 -44.67
C MET A 1 -27.74 21.25 -43.34
N ARG A 2 -28.01 22.40 -42.69
CA ARG A 2 -28.59 22.64 -41.35
C ARG A 2 -27.62 22.53 -40.16
N THR A 3 -26.99 23.63 -39.68
CA THR A 3 -27.47 24.71 -38.76
C THR A 3 -27.81 24.21 -37.35
N LYS A 4 -27.44 24.84 -36.23
CA LYS A 4 -26.94 26.20 -35.91
C LYS A 4 -26.53 26.20 -34.41
N LYS A 5 -25.56 27.07 -34.05
CA LYS A 5 -25.51 28.02 -32.91
C LYS A 5 -25.94 27.51 -31.51
N SER A 6 -25.32 27.82 -30.39
CA SER A 6 -24.39 28.87 -29.94
C SER A 6 -24.40 28.74 -28.42
N PHE A 7 -23.30 28.94 -27.69
CA PHE A 7 -23.42 29.39 -26.30
C PHE A 7 -22.30 30.38 -25.95
N LEU A 8 -22.77 31.56 -25.55
CA LEU A 8 -22.09 32.79 -25.28
C LEU A 8 -22.06 32.95 -23.76
N GLY A 9 -20.89 33.29 -23.21
CA GLY A 9 -20.70 34.15 -22.04
C GLY A 9 -21.35 33.78 -20.70
N GLY A 10 -20.53 33.67 -19.64
CA GLY A 10 -21.06 33.49 -18.29
C GLY A 10 -20.04 33.65 -17.16
N VAL A 11 -19.66 34.91 -16.90
CA VAL A 11 -19.48 35.52 -15.57
C VAL A 11 -18.59 34.80 -14.53
N ILE A 12 -17.42 35.39 -14.31
CA ILE A 12 -16.55 35.19 -13.15
C ILE A 12 -17.28 35.69 -11.89
N ALA A 13 -17.69 34.76 -11.02
CA ALA A 13 -18.27 35.07 -9.72
C ALA A 13 -17.13 35.20 -8.69
N ILE A 14 -16.80 36.44 -8.32
CA ILE A 14 -15.85 36.77 -7.26
C ILE A 14 -16.54 36.52 -5.91
N LEU A 15 -16.01 35.57 -5.15
CA LEU A 15 -16.47 35.19 -3.82
C LEU A 15 -16.09 36.31 -2.82
N THR A 16 -17.06 37.14 -2.45
CA THR A 16 -16.89 38.18 -1.44
C THR A 16 -17.04 37.58 -0.04
N VAL A 17 -15.98 37.66 0.76
CA VAL A 17 -15.97 37.27 2.18
C VAL A 17 -16.65 38.37 3.00
N SER A 18 -17.82 38.07 3.55
CA SER A 18 -18.56 38.92 4.47
C SER A 18 -18.24 38.53 5.93
N VAL A 19 -17.34 39.29 6.55
CA VAL A 19 -17.12 39.26 8.00
C VAL A 19 -18.26 40.00 8.70
N SER A 20 -18.90 39.34 9.65
CA SER A 20 -19.86 39.96 10.58
C SER A 20 -19.62 39.42 11.96
N VAL A 21 -19.05 40.24 12.85
CA VAL A 21 -19.06 39.99 14.29
C VAL A 21 -19.70 41.19 14.95
N VAL A 22 -20.88 40.93 15.51
CA VAL A 22 -21.72 41.87 16.27
C VAL A 22 -21.17 41.99 17.68
N GLY A 23 -21.01 43.23 18.16
CA GLY A 23 -20.63 43.54 19.54
C GLY A 23 -21.83 43.54 20.51
N GLY A 24 -21.53 43.44 21.81
CA GLY A 24 -22.49 43.66 22.89
C GLY A 24 -21.82 43.70 24.26
N CYS A 25 -22.02 44.80 24.99
CA CYS A 25 -21.36 45.23 26.23
C CYS A 25 -22.02 44.71 27.52
N GLY A 26 -21.30 44.74 28.65
CA GLY A 26 -21.89 44.82 30.00
C GLY A 26 -20.90 44.53 31.15
N GLY A 27 -20.46 45.56 31.88
CA GLY A 27 -19.77 45.42 33.19
C GLY A 27 -20.74 45.13 34.36
N PRO A 28 -20.38 45.26 35.66
CA PRO A 28 -19.16 45.86 36.24
C PRO A 28 -18.53 45.11 37.47
N ARG A 29 -17.50 45.76 38.06
CA ARG A 29 -17.15 45.84 39.52
C ARG A 29 -16.04 44.91 40.12
N PRO A 30 -15.43 45.29 41.27
CA PRO A 30 -13.99 45.55 41.38
C PRO A 30 -13.24 44.63 42.38
N THR A 31 -11.90 44.75 42.37
CA THR A 31 -10.93 44.47 43.46
C THR A 31 -11.13 43.23 44.32
N GLU A 32 -10.24 42.24 44.25
CA GLU A 32 -9.44 41.83 45.41
C GLU A 32 -8.32 40.86 45.07
N SER A 33 -7.20 41.11 45.73
CA SER A 33 -6.00 40.29 45.83
C SER A 33 -6.30 39.03 46.63
N VAL A 34 -5.63 37.92 46.29
CA VAL A 34 -4.91 37.00 47.21
C VAL A 34 -4.82 35.63 46.54
N LEU A 35 -3.58 35.19 46.28
CA LEU A 35 -3.26 33.80 45.96
C LEU A 35 -3.68 32.88 47.12
N PRO A 36 -4.21 31.70 46.79
CA PRO A 36 -3.74 30.49 47.45
C PRO A 36 -3.13 29.51 46.44
N THR A 37 -2.06 28.88 46.91
CA THR A 37 -1.22 27.84 46.32
C THR A 37 -1.93 26.79 45.46
N PRO A 38 -1.36 26.37 44.31
CA PRO A 38 -1.82 25.18 43.62
C PRO A 38 -1.38 23.94 44.42
N SER A 39 -2.32 23.33 45.14
CA SER A 39 -2.18 21.93 45.51
C SER A 39 -2.56 21.10 44.29
N SER A 40 -1.58 20.75 43.46
CA SER A 40 -1.78 19.74 42.43
C SER A 40 -2.10 18.41 43.12
N PRO A 41 -3.29 17.81 42.93
CA PRO A 41 -3.40 16.38 43.16
C PRO A 41 -2.46 15.70 42.16
N LEU A 42 -1.63 14.79 42.68
CA LEU A 42 -0.82 13.87 41.90
C LEU A 42 -1.78 13.01 41.08
N VAL A 43 -2.09 13.46 39.85
CA VAL A 43 -2.89 12.68 38.91
C VAL A 43 -2.03 11.50 38.50
N THR A 44 -2.49 10.31 38.88
CA THR A 44 -1.98 9.00 38.49
C THR A 44 -1.57 9.02 37.01
N PRO A 45 -0.35 8.58 36.63
CA PRO A 45 -0.07 8.37 35.23
C PRO A 45 -1.10 7.36 34.71
N VAL A 46 -1.90 7.78 33.74
CA VAL A 46 -2.76 6.92 32.95
C VAL A 46 -1.86 5.80 32.45
N GLN A 47 -2.12 4.58 32.93
CA GLN A 47 -1.45 3.40 32.40
C GLN A 47 -1.77 3.37 30.92
N PHE A 48 -0.72 3.42 30.09
CA PHE A 48 -0.83 3.10 28.68
C PHE A 48 -1.44 1.71 28.60
N GLU A 49 -2.74 1.63 28.31
CA GLU A 49 -3.34 0.39 27.87
C GLU A 49 -2.56 -0.03 26.64
N SER A 50 -1.93 -1.20 26.73
CA SER A 50 -1.16 -1.82 25.68
C SER A 50 -1.95 -1.72 24.37
N PRO A 51 -1.33 -1.25 23.26
CA PRO A 51 -2.05 -1.16 22.01
C PRO A 51 -2.56 -2.54 21.61
N LEU A 52 -3.80 -2.56 21.11
CA LEU A 52 -4.50 -3.75 20.62
C LEU A 52 -3.56 -4.60 19.75
N GLN A 53 -3.50 -5.89 20.04
CA GLN A 53 -2.70 -6.86 19.29
C GLN A 53 -3.13 -6.82 17.82
N VAL A 54 -2.22 -6.35 16.96
CA VAL A 54 -2.31 -6.48 15.50
C VAL A 54 -2.54 -7.97 15.20
N PRO A 55 -3.45 -8.33 14.27
CA PRO A 55 -3.73 -9.74 13.97
C PRO A 55 -2.43 -10.51 13.75
N ASP A 56 -2.27 -11.58 14.53
CA ASP A 56 -1.10 -12.46 14.52
C ASP A 56 -0.92 -13.06 13.13
N GLU A 57 0.11 -12.58 12.43
CA GLU A 57 0.92 -13.35 11.48
C GLU A 57 0.18 -14.02 10.30
N VAL A 58 0.31 -13.49 9.07
CA VAL A 58 -0.03 -14.31 7.89
C VAL A 58 1.03 -15.43 7.79
N PRO A 59 0.65 -16.71 7.96
CA PRO A 59 1.61 -17.80 7.99
C PRO A 59 2.13 -18.11 6.58
N GLY A 60 3.41 -18.46 6.49
CA GLY A 60 4.01 -18.96 5.25
C GLY A 60 5.50 -18.67 5.11
N PRO A 61 6.19 -19.35 4.18
CA PRO A 61 7.57 -19.07 3.84
C PRO A 61 7.72 -17.67 3.22
N ALA A 62 8.96 -17.18 3.17
CA ALA A 62 9.28 -16.02 2.33
C ALA A 62 8.98 -16.35 0.85
N PHE A 63 8.74 -15.31 0.07
CA PHE A 63 8.55 -15.46 -1.37
C PHE A 63 9.79 -16.09 -2.01
N ALA A 64 9.56 -17.12 -2.81
CA ALA A 64 10.61 -17.77 -3.56
C ALA A 64 10.05 -18.26 -4.90
N ILE A 65 10.71 -17.91 -6.00
CA ILE A 65 10.50 -18.54 -7.29
C ILE A 65 11.33 -19.81 -7.33
N ASP A 66 10.76 -20.92 -7.80
CA ASP A 66 11.51 -22.17 -7.96
C ASP A 66 12.60 -21.99 -9.03
N ARG A 67 13.76 -22.59 -8.78
CA ARG A 67 14.95 -22.49 -9.64
C ARG A 67 15.36 -23.89 -10.12
N PRO A 68 15.96 -24.01 -11.31
CA PRO A 68 16.18 -22.96 -12.30
C PRO A 68 14.89 -22.55 -13.04
N LEU A 69 14.91 -21.38 -13.69
CA LEU A 69 13.93 -21.02 -14.70
C LEU A 69 14.54 -21.23 -16.08
N GLU A 70 13.89 -22.05 -16.89
CA GLU A 70 14.38 -22.44 -18.21
C GLU A 70 13.73 -21.60 -19.31
N ALA A 71 14.50 -21.31 -20.37
CA ALA A 71 13.97 -20.67 -21.56
C ALA A 71 12.83 -21.51 -22.19
N GLY A 72 11.79 -20.83 -22.65
CA GLY A 72 10.60 -21.46 -23.23
C GLY A 72 9.60 -22.00 -22.21
N ALA A 73 9.88 -21.93 -20.90
CA ALA A 73 8.89 -22.26 -19.88
C ALA A 73 7.66 -21.36 -20.01
N THR A 74 6.47 -21.94 -19.90
CA THR A 74 5.17 -21.23 -19.97
C THR A 74 4.46 -21.16 -18.62
N ARG A 75 5.12 -21.63 -17.55
CA ARG A 75 4.62 -21.60 -16.17
C ARG A 75 5.74 -21.24 -15.22
N VAL A 76 5.39 -20.57 -14.13
CA VAL A 76 6.31 -20.25 -13.03
C VAL A 76 5.70 -20.77 -11.74
N THR A 77 6.48 -21.56 -11.01
CA THR A 77 6.10 -22.09 -9.70
C THR A 77 6.94 -21.47 -8.60
N GLY A 78 6.46 -21.58 -7.36
CA GLY A 78 7.20 -21.13 -6.21
C GLY A 78 6.36 -21.18 -4.94
N GLN A 79 6.82 -20.44 -3.94
CA GLN A 79 6.28 -20.41 -2.59
C GLN A 79 6.14 -18.99 -2.06
N GLY A 80 5.29 -18.81 -1.06
CA GLY A 80 5.18 -17.59 -0.27
C GLY A 80 4.04 -17.62 0.75
N PRO A 81 3.67 -16.45 1.30
CA PRO A 81 2.58 -16.35 2.27
C PRO A 81 1.22 -16.65 1.64
N VAL A 82 0.38 -17.39 2.37
CA VAL A 82 -0.94 -17.85 1.89
C VAL A 82 -1.87 -16.68 1.58
N GLY A 83 -2.67 -16.81 0.51
CA GLY A 83 -3.77 -15.89 0.20
C GLY A 83 -3.31 -14.56 -0.40
N ILE A 84 -2.02 -14.42 -0.74
CA ILE A 84 -1.51 -13.20 -1.33
C ILE A 84 -1.70 -13.22 -2.86
N PRO A 85 -2.39 -12.22 -3.45
CA PRO A 85 -2.33 -11.98 -4.89
C PRO A 85 -0.89 -11.68 -5.32
N ILE A 86 -0.46 -12.30 -6.41
CA ILE A 86 0.89 -12.14 -6.97
C ILE A 86 0.84 -11.85 -8.47
N VAL A 87 1.88 -11.19 -8.95
CA VAL A 87 2.11 -10.84 -10.34
C VAL A 87 3.52 -11.28 -10.71
N VAL A 88 3.63 -12.08 -11.76
CA VAL A 88 4.91 -12.45 -12.38
C VAL A 88 5.22 -11.42 -13.46
N VAL A 89 6.39 -10.80 -13.39
CA VAL A 89 6.81 -9.74 -14.31
C VAL A 89 8.17 -10.03 -14.94
N ASP A 90 8.36 -9.56 -16.17
CA ASP A 90 9.66 -9.44 -16.81
C ASP A 90 10.32 -8.12 -16.39
N VAL A 91 11.35 -8.25 -15.55
CA VAL A 91 12.12 -7.12 -15.00
C VAL A 91 13.00 -6.49 -16.08
N THR A 92 13.52 -7.29 -17.01
CA THR A 92 14.34 -6.80 -18.13
C THR A 92 13.53 -5.87 -19.02
N LEU A 93 12.24 -6.13 -19.17
CA LEU A 93 11.30 -5.33 -19.95
C LEU A 93 10.49 -4.33 -19.11
N THR A 94 11.14 -3.73 -18.10
CA THR A 94 10.55 -2.67 -17.26
C THR A 94 9.29 -3.12 -16.50
N GLY A 95 9.29 -4.37 -16.01
CA GLY A 95 8.17 -4.91 -15.22
C GLY A 95 6.96 -5.28 -16.07
N ARG A 96 7.16 -5.69 -17.33
CA ARG A 96 6.05 -6.18 -18.18
C ARG A 96 5.39 -7.38 -17.49
N GLU A 97 4.09 -7.32 -17.29
CA GLU A 97 3.35 -8.44 -16.70
C GLU A 97 3.36 -9.65 -17.64
N LEU A 98 3.68 -10.82 -17.08
CA LEU A 98 3.63 -12.11 -17.76
C LEU A 98 2.45 -12.95 -17.30
N GLY A 99 2.05 -12.83 -16.04
CA GLY A 99 0.90 -13.55 -15.47
C GLY A 99 0.55 -13.08 -14.05
N GLN A 100 -0.62 -13.48 -13.58
CA GLN A 100 -1.12 -13.18 -12.23
C GLN A 100 -1.75 -14.42 -11.59
N GLY A 101 -1.79 -14.46 -10.26
CA GLY A 101 -2.59 -15.44 -9.53
C GLY A 101 -2.46 -15.29 -8.02
N PHE A 102 -2.61 -16.42 -7.33
CA PHE A 102 -2.68 -16.49 -5.86
C PHE A 102 -1.75 -17.57 -5.33
N ILE A 103 -1.27 -17.34 -4.12
CA ILE A 103 -0.64 -18.38 -3.32
C ILE A 103 -1.75 -19.16 -2.61
N ASP A 104 -1.76 -20.47 -2.82
CA ASP A 104 -2.76 -21.37 -2.25
C ASP A 104 -2.57 -21.60 -0.74
N ASP A 105 -3.49 -22.37 -0.14
CA ASP A 105 -3.48 -22.68 1.29
C ASP A 105 -2.26 -23.51 1.73
N SER A 106 -1.52 -24.10 0.79
CA SER A 106 -0.27 -24.82 1.06
C SER A 106 0.97 -23.92 1.02
N GLY A 107 0.80 -22.64 0.66
CA GLY A 107 1.90 -21.70 0.51
C GLY A 107 2.62 -21.82 -0.82
N HIS A 108 2.01 -22.45 -1.82
CA HIS A 108 2.57 -22.65 -3.15
C HIS A 108 1.79 -21.86 -4.21
N PHE A 109 2.46 -21.53 -5.31
CA PHE A 109 1.82 -20.97 -6.49
C PHE A 109 2.29 -21.65 -7.76
N ASP A 110 1.42 -21.65 -8.77
CA ASP A 110 1.68 -22.14 -10.11
C ASP A 110 0.92 -21.25 -11.10
N ILE A 111 1.67 -20.35 -11.76
CA ILE A 111 1.12 -19.30 -12.62
C ILE A 111 1.40 -19.63 -14.08
N GLU A 112 0.35 -19.65 -14.90
CA GLU A 112 0.45 -19.71 -16.36
C GLU A 112 0.84 -18.34 -16.93
N LEU A 113 1.80 -18.34 -17.85
CA LEU A 113 2.30 -17.13 -18.48
C LEU A 113 1.58 -16.87 -19.81
N SER A 114 1.37 -15.60 -20.10
CA SER A 114 0.84 -15.14 -21.39
C SER A 114 1.80 -15.36 -22.56
N GLU A 115 3.09 -15.51 -22.28
CA GLU A 115 4.14 -15.80 -23.26
C GLU A 115 5.26 -16.64 -22.61
N PRO A 116 6.02 -17.44 -23.41
CA PRO A 116 7.13 -18.21 -22.89
C PRO A 116 8.28 -17.34 -22.39
N LEU A 117 9.04 -17.83 -21.41
CA LEU A 117 10.23 -17.15 -20.90
C LEU A 117 11.34 -17.06 -21.95
N GLU A 118 12.01 -15.92 -22.01
CA GLU A 118 13.16 -15.68 -22.89
C GLU A 118 14.47 -15.83 -22.12
N SER A 119 15.46 -16.50 -22.72
CA SER A 119 16.78 -16.68 -22.12
C SER A 119 17.45 -15.34 -21.78
N GLY A 120 18.12 -15.28 -20.63
CA GLY A 120 18.81 -14.09 -20.15
C GLY A 120 17.88 -12.99 -19.62
N HIS A 121 16.56 -13.17 -19.69
CA HIS A 121 15.62 -12.26 -19.04
C HIS A 121 15.62 -12.49 -17.53
N ARG A 122 15.33 -11.43 -16.77
CA ARG A 122 15.16 -11.52 -15.32
C ARG A 122 13.68 -11.46 -14.99
N ILE A 123 13.18 -12.52 -14.38
CA ILE A 123 11.79 -12.61 -13.94
C ILE A 123 11.70 -12.19 -12.49
N GLY A 124 10.62 -11.52 -12.14
CA GLY A 124 10.37 -11.04 -10.80
C GLY A 124 8.97 -11.37 -10.32
N LEU A 125 8.85 -11.52 -9.00
CA LEU A 125 7.58 -11.71 -8.32
C LEU A 125 7.22 -10.42 -7.59
N MET A 126 6.07 -9.86 -7.93
CA MET A 126 5.45 -8.75 -7.20
C MET A 126 4.21 -9.26 -6.52
N ALA A 127 3.77 -8.55 -5.49
CA ALA A 127 2.41 -8.74 -5.03
C ALA A 127 1.45 -7.90 -5.86
N GLY A 128 0.33 -8.51 -6.21
CA GLY A 128 -0.76 -7.85 -6.90
C GLY A 128 -1.68 -7.12 -5.93
N THR A 129 -2.36 -6.09 -6.42
CA THR A 129 -3.49 -5.46 -5.71
C THR A 129 -4.82 -5.83 -6.38
N ALA A 130 -4.90 -7.03 -6.97
CA ALA A 130 -6.11 -7.48 -7.69
C ALA A 130 -7.31 -7.73 -6.76
N HIS A 131 -7.08 -7.84 -5.45
CA HIS A 131 -8.13 -7.94 -4.44
C HIS A 131 -8.43 -6.57 -3.82
N PRO A 132 -9.71 -6.22 -3.60
CA PRO A 132 -10.06 -5.03 -2.83
C PRO A 132 -9.71 -5.27 -1.36
N MET A 133 -8.47 -4.94 -0.98
CA MET A 133 -8.04 -4.90 0.41
C MET A 133 -8.54 -3.60 1.05
N SER A 134 -9.00 -3.69 2.30
CA SER A 134 -9.26 -2.53 3.14
C SER A 134 -7.95 -1.77 3.45
N ALA A 135 -8.06 -0.51 3.88
CA ALA A 135 -6.88 0.29 4.23
C ALA A 135 -6.06 -0.35 5.36
N GLU A 136 -6.73 -1.00 6.33
CA GLU A 136 -6.10 -1.71 7.45
C GLU A 136 -5.35 -2.97 7.00
N GLU A 137 -5.92 -3.72 6.04
CA GLU A 137 -5.26 -4.86 5.42
C GLU A 137 -4.03 -4.43 4.64
N ILE A 138 -4.10 -3.31 3.90
CA ILE A 138 -2.94 -2.76 3.17
C ILE A 138 -1.84 -2.31 4.14
N GLU A 139 -2.19 -1.67 5.26
CA GLU A 139 -1.20 -1.23 6.25
C GLU A 139 -0.52 -2.43 6.93
N THR A 140 -1.30 -3.42 7.35
CA THR A 140 -0.79 -4.67 7.93
C THR A 140 0.10 -5.41 6.93
N TYR A 141 -0.35 -5.47 5.68
CA TYR A 141 0.39 -6.04 4.58
C TYR A 141 1.74 -5.35 4.38
N MET A 142 1.75 -4.01 4.23
CA MET A 142 2.97 -3.21 4.05
C MET A 142 3.94 -3.34 5.23
N ALA A 143 3.44 -3.40 6.46
CA ALA A 143 4.25 -3.59 7.65
C ALA A 143 4.92 -4.98 7.70
N GLN A 144 4.31 -5.99 7.09
CA GLN A 144 4.81 -7.36 7.03
C GLN A 144 5.57 -7.67 5.73
N LEU A 145 5.67 -6.75 4.78
CA LEU A 145 6.38 -7.02 3.52
C LEU A 145 7.85 -7.38 3.72
N ASP A 146 8.52 -6.72 4.67
CA ASP A 146 9.95 -6.90 4.86
C ASP A 146 10.33 -8.31 5.33
N ARG A 147 9.42 -9.00 6.05
CA ARG A 147 9.66 -10.39 6.50
C ARG A 147 9.46 -11.42 5.39
N TRP A 148 8.69 -11.11 4.35
CA TRP A 148 8.40 -12.06 3.28
C TRP A 148 9.30 -11.92 2.06
N LYS A 149 10.20 -10.94 2.05
CA LYS A 149 11.21 -10.79 1.00
C LYS A 149 12.08 -12.04 0.92
N GLY A 150 12.13 -12.63 -0.27
CA GLY A 150 13.04 -13.72 -0.62
C GLY A 150 14.48 -13.26 -0.81
N GLU A 151 15.37 -14.21 -1.06
CA GLU A 151 16.79 -13.95 -1.28
C GLU A 151 17.04 -13.01 -2.48
N GLY A 152 16.25 -13.14 -3.55
CA GLY A 152 16.33 -12.28 -4.73
C GLY A 152 15.52 -10.99 -4.65
N ALA A 153 15.02 -10.62 -3.46
CA ALA A 153 14.21 -9.42 -3.29
C ALA A 153 14.99 -8.15 -3.63
N ARG A 154 14.36 -7.25 -4.39
CA ARG A 154 14.99 -5.98 -4.81
C ARG A 154 13.93 -4.92 -5.09
N ASN A 155 14.15 -3.71 -4.61
CA ASN A 155 13.33 -2.57 -4.98
C ASN A 155 13.96 -1.89 -6.18
N LEU A 156 13.28 -1.89 -7.33
CA LEU A 156 13.79 -1.30 -8.55
C LEU A 156 13.05 0.00 -8.88
N PRO A 157 13.77 1.08 -9.24
CA PRO A 157 13.14 2.29 -9.74
C PRO A 157 12.19 1.97 -10.90
N TYR A 158 11.03 2.61 -10.90
CA TYR A 158 9.97 2.49 -11.93
C TYR A 158 9.22 1.15 -12.03
N ILE A 159 9.72 0.07 -11.41
CA ILE A 159 9.01 -1.22 -11.32
C ILE A 159 8.38 -1.39 -9.94
N GLY A 160 9.14 -1.08 -8.87
CA GLY A 160 8.71 -1.23 -7.49
C GLY A 160 9.38 -2.39 -6.75
N MET A 161 8.72 -2.87 -5.70
CA MET A 161 9.23 -3.94 -4.83
C MET A 161 9.02 -5.31 -5.48
N LEU A 162 10.12 -5.98 -5.82
CA LEU A 162 10.14 -7.38 -6.24
C LEU A 162 10.52 -8.24 -5.04
N PHE A 163 9.67 -9.20 -4.69
CA PHE A 163 9.83 -10.08 -3.53
C PHE A 163 10.81 -11.23 -3.79
N ASP A 164 10.93 -11.65 -5.04
CA ASP A 164 12.02 -12.50 -5.49
C ASP A 164 12.31 -12.18 -6.96
N THR A 165 13.50 -12.52 -7.43
CA THR A 165 13.83 -12.46 -8.85
C THR A 165 14.81 -13.55 -9.25
N VAL A 166 14.65 -14.06 -10.46
CA VAL A 166 15.44 -15.18 -10.99
C VAL A 166 15.86 -14.84 -12.43
N LEU A 167 17.08 -15.23 -12.80
CA LEU A 167 17.55 -15.14 -14.18
C LEU A 167 17.09 -16.39 -14.92
N VAL A 168 16.59 -16.23 -16.14
CA VAL A 168 16.25 -17.35 -17.02
C VAL A 168 17.53 -17.90 -17.65
N GLU A 169 17.73 -19.20 -17.52
CA GLU A 169 18.84 -19.97 -18.08
C GLU A 169 18.48 -20.49 -19.49
N ASP A 170 19.51 -20.89 -20.26
CA ASP A 170 19.41 -21.38 -21.65
C ASP A 170 19.01 -22.86 -21.75
#